data_AF-A0A7X0HPJ4-F1
#
_entry.id   AF-A0A7X0HPJ4-F1
#
_cell.length_a   1.000
_cell.length_b   1.000
_cell.length_c   1.000
_cell.angle_alpha   90.00
_cell.angle_beta   90.00
_cell.angle_gamma   90.00
#
_symmetry.space_group_name_H-M   'P 1'
#
loop_
_entity.id
_entity.type
_entity.pdbx_description
1 polymer ?
#
loop_
_entity_poly.entity_id
_entity_poly.type
_entity_poly.pdbx_seq_one_letter_code
_entity_poly.pdbx_strand_id
1 'polypeptide(L)'
;MRFLHKRVPEEELQTHFKMLEDVVNSVYFILIDLFFCGLFLSMFTLSVHHSIKISILIFIGFYLFGVSIYLLLKKWLKDGTQ
;
A
#
# COMPACT_ATOMS: atom_id res chain seq x y z
N MET A 1 -13.64 38.64 -18.37
CA MET A 1 -12.90 37.93 -17.30
C MET A 1 -12.17 36.75 -17.92
N ARG A 2 -10.94 36.93 -18.40
CA ARG A 2 -10.18 35.91 -19.14
C ARG A 2 -8.76 35.80 -18.58
N PHE A 3 -8.67 35.60 -17.27
CA PHE A 3 -7.41 35.44 -16.58
C PHE A 3 -7.38 34.07 -15.88
N LEU A 4 -6.27 33.36 -16.09
CA LEU A 4 -5.77 32.24 -15.29
C LEU A 4 -6.28 30.84 -15.66
N HIS A 5 -6.07 30.43 -16.91
CA HIS A 5 -5.70 29.04 -17.19
C HIS A 5 -4.17 28.98 -17.34
N LYS A 6 -3.47 29.36 -16.27
CA LYS A 6 -2.02 29.16 -16.15
C LYS A 6 -1.87 27.65 -15.95
N ARG A 7 -1.65 26.91 -17.05
CA ARG A 7 -1.32 25.49 -16.98
C ARG A 7 -0.15 25.36 -16.01
N VAL A 8 -0.34 24.59 -14.95
CA VAL A 8 0.76 24.17 -14.08
C VAL A 8 1.79 23.52 -15.00
N PRO A 9 3.06 23.96 -14.99
CA PRO A 9 4.07 23.41 -15.90
C PRO A 9 4.12 21.89 -15.68
N GLU A 10 4.06 21.13 -16.78
CA GLU A 10 4.02 19.65 -16.69
C GLU A 10 5.26 19.10 -15.97
N GLU A 11 6.36 19.86 -15.94
CA GLU A 11 7.56 19.56 -15.18
C GLU A 11 7.34 19.60 -13.66
N GLU A 12 6.57 20.57 -13.13
CA GLU A 12 6.17 20.57 -11.71
C GLU A 12 5.23 19.40 -11.43
N LEU A 13 4.30 19.12 -12.34
CA LEU A 13 3.37 17.99 -12.20
C LEU A 13 4.13 16.66 -12.14
N GLN A 14 5.09 16.44 -13.04
CA GLN A 14 5.94 15.24 -13.06
C GLN A 14 6.82 15.14 -11.80
N THR A 15 7.33 16.27 -11.30
CA THR A 15 8.13 16.28 -10.06
C THR A 15 7.27 15.87 -8.87
N HIS A 16 6.04 16.39 -8.78
CA HIS A 16 5.09 16.01 -7.73
C HIS A 16 4.67 14.54 -7.86
N PHE A 17 4.45 14.03 -9.08
CA PHE A 17 4.17 12.62 -9.30
C PHE A 17 5.33 11.72 -8.89
N LYS A 18 6.57 12.11 -9.19
CA LYS A 18 7.77 11.35 -8.80
C LYS A 18 7.98 11.35 -7.29
N MET A 19 7.67 12.48 -6.63
CA MET A 19 7.70 12.59 -5.18
C MET A 19 6.60 11.75 -4.53
N LEU A 20 5.39 11.75 -5.09
CA LEU A 20 4.31 10.85 -4.66
C LEU A 20 4.67 9.40 -4.90
N GLU A 21 5.27 9.07 -6.03
CA GLU A 21 5.72 7.72 -6.35
C GLU A 21 6.75 7.26 -5.32
N ASP A 22 7.72 8.09 -4.94
CA ASP A 22 8.69 7.76 -3.89
C ASP A 22 8.03 7.57 -2.52
N VAL A 23 7.03 8.38 -2.18
CA VAL A 23 6.29 8.29 -0.92
C VAL A 23 5.37 7.06 -0.89
N VAL A 24 4.69 6.76 -1.99
CA VAL A 24 3.76 5.62 -2.12
C VAL A 24 4.51 4.31 -2.28
N ASN A 25 5.66 4.33 -2.96
CA ASN A 25 6.55 3.17 -3.10
C ASN A 25 7.46 2.98 -1.87
N SER A 26 7.39 3.91 -0.91
CA SER A 26 8.00 3.74 0.40
C SER A 26 7.43 2.49 1.06
N VAL A 27 8.33 1.57 1.41
CA VAL A 27 8.05 0.33 2.14
C VAL A 27 7.14 0.56 3.35
N TYR A 28 7.29 1.72 4.01
CA TYR A 28 6.50 2.10 5.18
C TYR A 28 5.02 2.31 4.87
N PHE A 29 4.67 2.93 3.74
CA PHE A 29 3.28 3.19 3.39
C PHE A 29 2.53 1.88 3.12
N ILE A 30 3.20 0.95 2.43
CA ILE A 30 2.68 -0.37 2.12
C ILE A 30 2.52 -1.23 3.39
N LEU A 31 3.49 -1.18 4.32
CA LEU A 31 3.38 -1.89 5.61
C LEU A 31 2.22 -1.37 6.46
N ILE A 32 2.01 -0.04 6.48
CA ILE A 32 0.91 0.60 7.20
C ILE A 32 -0.43 0.21 6.56
N ASP A 33 -0.54 0.30 5.24
CA ASP A 33 -1.75 -0.07 4.51
C ASP A 33 -2.12 -1.54 4.75
N LEU A 34 -1.13 -2.43 4.67
CA LEU A 34 -1.31 -3.86 4.92
C LEU A 34 -1.71 -4.15 6.37
N PHE A 35 -1.20 -3.37 7.33
CA PHE A 35 -1.61 -3.47 8.73
C PHE A 35 -3.08 -3.07 8.92
N PHE A 36 -3.52 -1.95 8.33
CA PHE A 36 -4.92 -1.53 8.39
C PHE A 36 -5.84 -2.51 7.67
N CYS A 37 -5.49 -2.96 6.46
CA CYS A 37 -6.25 -3.98 5.74
C CYS A 37 -6.37 -5.29 6.53
N GLY A 38 -5.27 -5.75 7.13
CA GLY A 38 -5.28 -6.90 8.02
C GLY A 38 -6.20 -6.68 9.22
N LEU A 39 -6.16 -5.50 9.84
CA LEU A 39 -7.00 -5.17 11.00
C LEU A 39 -8.48 -5.16 10.63
N PHE A 40 -8.85 -4.58 9.49
CA PHE A 40 -10.22 -4.62 8.98
C PHE A 40 -10.66 -6.05 8.73
N LEU A 41 -9.85 -6.86 8.02
CA LEU A 41 -10.14 -8.26 7.76
C LEU A 41 -10.34 -9.05 9.07
N SER A 42 -9.48 -8.81 10.05
CA SER A 42 -9.54 -9.43 11.37
C SER A 42 -10.80 -9.03 12.13
N MET A 43 -11.20 -7.76 12.12
CA MET A 43 -12.45 -7.28 12.72
C MET A 43 -13.68 -7.92 12.06
N PHE A 44 -13.73 -7.96 10.73
CA PHE A 44 -14.81 -8.63 10.01
C PHE A 44 -14.87 -10.13 10.35
N THR A 45 -13.71 -10.78 10.46
CA THR A 45 -13.64 -12.21 10.79
C THR A 45 -14.03 -12.50 12.23
N LEU A 46 -13.73 -11.60 13.16
CA LEU A 46 -14.12 -11.70 14.56
C LEU A 46 -15.65 -11.70 14.71
N SER A 47 -16.35 -10.92 13.87
CA SER A 47 -17.81 -10.94 13.78
C SER A 47 -18.38 -12.27 13.29
N VAL A 48 -17.62 -13.07 12.53
CA VAL A 48 -18.06 -14.34 11.94
C VAL A 48 -17.74 -15.53 12.84
N HIS A 49 -16.51 -15.61 13.36
CA HIS A 49 -16.03 -16.79 14.08
C HIS A 49 -16.19 -16.71 15.61
N HIS A 50 -16.58 -15.56 16.17
CA HIS A 50 -16.79 -15.31 17.61
C HIS A 50 -15.62 -15.79 18.51
N SER A 51 -14.43 -15.93 17.94
CA SER A 51 -13.25 -16.51 18.57
C SER A 51 -12.03 -15.67 18.23
N ILE A 52 -11.55 -14.93 19.23
CA ILE A 52 -10.46 -13.95 19.13
C ILE A 52 -9.16 -14.62 18.66
N LYS A 53 -8.92 -15.88 19.08
CA LYS A 53 -7.72 -16.64 18.71
C LYS A 53 -7.62 -16.86 17.20
N ILE A 54 -8.74 -17.17 16.54
CA ILE A 54 -8.80 -17.43 15.10
C ILE A 54 -8.56 -16.13 14.32
N SER A 55 -9.15 -15.02 14.77
CA SER A 55 -8.96 -13.70 14.17
C SER A 55 -7.49 -13.23 14.23
N ILE A 56 -6.79 -13.46 15.34
CA ILE A 56 -5.34 -13.15 15.45
C ILE A 56 -4.51 -14.01 14.48
N LEU A 57 -4.83 -15.31 14.37
CA LEU A 57 -4.12 -16.23 13.48
C LEU A 57 -4.29 -15.82 12.00
N ILE A 58 -5.49 -15.40 11.63
CA ILE A 58 -5.83 -14.90 10.29
C ILE A 58 -5.14 -13.56 10.01
N PHE A 59 -5.10 -12.65 11.00
CA PHE A 59 -4.37 -11.39 10.89
C PHE A 59 -2.88 -11.63 10.58
N ILE A 60 -2.22 -12.48 11.38
CA ILE A 60 -0.80 -12.79 11.20
C ILE A 60 -0.56 -13.46 9.85
N GLY A 61 -1.40 -14.43 9.48
CA GLY A 61 -1.28 -15.13 8.20
C GLY A 61 -1.42 -14.19 7.00
N PHE A 62 -2.44 -13.32 7.01
CA PHE A 62 -2.66 -12.34 5.96
C PHE A 62 -1.54 -11.30 5.88
N TYR A 63 -1.05 -10.83 7.03
CA TYR A 63 0.05 -9.88 7.11
C TYR A 63 1.35 -10.48 6.53
N LEU A 64 1.72 -11.71 6.93
CA LEU A 64 2.89 -12.40 6.40
C LEU A 64 2.76 -12.67 4.89
N PHE A 65 1.57 -13.04 4.43
CA PHE A 65 1.31 -13.28 3.02
C PHE A 65 1.46 -11.99 2.19
N GLY A 66 0.90 -10.87 2.64
CA GLY A 66 1.02 -9.59 1.97
C GLY A 66 2.45 -9.06 1.94
N VAL A 67 3.22 -9.21 3.04
CA VAL A 67 4.65 -8.87 3.07
C VAL A 67 5.44 -9.73 2.09
N SER A 68 5.13 -11.03 2.02
CA SER A 68 5.80 -11.96 1.09
C SER A 68 5.53 -11.57 -0.36
N ILE A 69 4.28 -11.24 -0.71
CA ILE A 69 3.92 -10.74 -2.04
C ILE A 69 4.67 -9.45 -2.34
N TYR A 70 4.72 -8.50 -1.39
CA TYR A 70 5.44 -7.25 -1.60
C TYR A 70 6.93 -7.47 -1.89
N LEU A 71 7.59 -8.36 -1.13
CA LEU A 71 9.00 -8.70 -1.38
C LEU A 71 9.21 -9.38 -2.73
N LEU A 72 8.30 -10.28 -3.12
CA LEU A 72 8.29 -10.91 -4.44
C LEU A 72 8.14 -9.86 -5.54
N LEU A 73 7.17 -8.96 -5.42
CA LEU A 73 6.90 -7.89 -6.39
C LEU A 73 8.09 -6.94 -6.51
N LYS A 74 8.68 -6.55 -5.38
CA LYS A 74 9.88 -5.71 -5.33
C LYS A 74 11.08 -6.38 -5.99
N LYS A 75 11.26 -7.68 -5.76
CA LYS A 75 12.32 -8.48 -6.41
C LYS A 75 12.08 -8.56 -7.91
N TRP A 76 10.84 -8.82 -8.33
CA TRP A 76 10.47 -8.93 -9.74
C TRP A 76 10.64 -7.62 -10.50
N LEU A 77 10.25 -6.49 -9.90
CA LEU A 77 10.44 -5.17 -10.50
C LEU A 77 11.92 -4.80 -10.63
N LYS A 78 12.74 -5.19 -9.64
CA LYS A 78 14.19 -4.99 -9.66
C LYS A 78 14.87 -5.83 -10.75
N ASP A 79 14.42 -7.06 -10.96
CA ASP A 79 14.95 -7.95 -12.01
C ASP A 79 14.50 -7.51 -13.42
N GLY A 80 13.33 -6.85 -13.56
CA GLY A 80 12.84 -6.33 -14.84
C GLY A 80 13.48 -5.02 -15.32
N THR A 81 14.38 -4.42 -14.53
CA THR A 81 15.07 -3.16 -14.87
C THR A 81 16.57 -3.37 -15.20
N GLN A 82 17.02 -4.61 -15.39
CA GLN A 82 18.34 -4.93 -15.99
C GLN A 82 18.22 -5.13 -17.50
#